data_AF-C7Q614-F1
#
_entry.id   AF-C7Q614-F1
#
_cell.length_a   1.000
_cell.length_b   1.000
_cell.length_c   1.000
_cell.angle_alpha   90.00
_cell.angle_beta   90.00
_cell.angle_gamma   90.00
#
_symmetry.space_group_name_H-M   'P 1'
#
loop_
_entity.id
_entity.type
_entity.pdbx_description
1 polymer ?
#
loop_
_entity_poly.entity_id
_entity_poly.type
_entity_poly.pdbx_seq_one_letter_code
_entity_poly.pdbx_strand_id
1 'polypeptide(L)'
;MSKYLYAVALIISVTGCQSSAKAGGGAGSSSSAGATTPSTSGTSSSSSASSPSSPSGSASVSPTVPLLPPTGVLTRVAELSTSGGFVGTNALAVPTVAVYSDGTVVLAGQKRLTLTPGALDMLVSTLQDDLKSQPATTVLLPKGGHANPDESATVVGVYQPGGKYQTVSALGLNTGTASQYPAPVADAFAKVQALTTDAATPYTTTKVRYVLQCSPQENSPQKPWPTGLPQPARSQPVNCSEAHNADGAVAAAVRAACTDTNTRQPQPAVTVYGSASGARICRWRYALPDETS
;
A
#
# COMPACT_ATOMS: atom_id res chain seq x y z
N MET A 1 -10.57 -8.25 -20.30
CA MET A 1 -10.29 -7.91 -18.89
C MET A 1 -9.61 -9.04 -18.08
N SER A 2 -8.89 -10.02 -18.68
CA SER A 2 -8.42 -11.21 -17.92
C SER A 2 -6.98 -11.67 -18.24
N LYS A 3 -6.05 -10.75 -18.51
CA LYS A 3 -4.61 -11.11 -18.68
C LYS A 3 -3.70 -10.51 -17.61
N TYR A 4 -4.07 -9.37 -17.03
CA TYR A 4 -3.25 -8.69 -16.02
C TYR A 4 -3.44 -9.22 -14.59
N LEU A 5 -4.62 -9.74 -14.24
CA LEU A 5 -4.86 -10.44 -12.98
C LEU A 5 -3.98 -11.70 -12.83
N TYR A 6 -3.66 -12.37 -13.94
CA TYR A 6 -2.76 -13.52 -13.93
C TYR A 6 -1.30 -13.14 -13.67
N ALA A 7 -0.83 -12.00 -14.15
CA ALA A 7 0.56 -11.59 -13.95
C ALA A 7 0.87 -11.21 -12.49
N VAL A 8 -0.08 -10.56 -11.79
CA VAL A 8 0.10 -10.22 -10.37
C VAL A 8 -0.07 -11.45 -9.47
N ALA A 9 -0.99 -12.37 -9.81
CA ALA A 9 -1.11 -13.65 -9.09
C ALA A 9 0.11 -14.58 -9.28
N LEU A 10 0.78 -14.52 -10.44
CA LEU A 10 1.96 -15.35 -10.71
C LEU A 10 3.19 -14.93 -9.88
N ILE A 11 3.32 -13.65 -9.53
CA ILE A 11 4.49 -13.12 -8.82
C ILE A 11 4.48 -13.48 -7.32
N ILE A 12 3.30 -13.69 -6.72
CA ILE A 12 3.18 -14.07 -5.30
C ILE A 12 3.40 -15.58 -5.09
N SER A 13 3.44 -16.38 -6.16
CA SER A 13 3.40 -17.85 -6.07
C SER A 13 4.76 -18.56 -5.99
N VAL A 14 5.89 -17.85 -5.95
CA VAL A 14 7.23 -18.48 -6.02
C VAL A 14 8.01 -18.33 -4.72
N THR A 15 7.49 -18.85 -3.61
CA THR A 15 8.33 -19.24 -2.46
C THR A 15 7.62 -20.31 -1.63
N GLY A 16 7.72 -21.58 -2.06
CA GLY A 16 7.08 -22.67 -1.33
C GLY A 16 7.28 -24.06 -1.93
N CYS A 17 8.53 -24.52 -2.02
CA CYS A 17 8.95 -25.91 -2.28
C CYS A 17 10.47 -25.96 -1.97
N GLN A 18 11.08 -26.87 -1.21
CA GLN A 18 10.70 -28.17 -0.66
C GLN A 18 11.58 -28.45 0.57
N SER A 19 11.11 -29.31 1.49
CA SER A 19 11.90 -30.46 1.99
C SER A 19 11.04 -31.32 2.91
N SER A 20 10.63 -32.50 2.41
CA SER A 20 10.57 -33.75 3.18
C SER A 20 10.17 -34.89 2.25
N ALA A 21 11.12 -35.78 2.02
CA ALA A 21 10.93 -37.05 1.32
C ALA A 21 10.42 -38.13 2.30
N LYS A 22 9.48 -38.98 1.86
CA LYS A 22 9.43 -40.41 2.21
C LYS A 22 8.58 -41.22 1.23
N ALA A 23 8.99 -42.47 1.07
CA ALA A 23 8.85 -43.38 -0.07
C ALA A 23 7.56 -44.21 -0.16
N GLY A 24 7.39 -44.83 -1.35
CA GLY A 24 6.70 -46.11 -1.62
C GLY A 24 5.37 -45.96 -2.36
N GLY A 25 5.02 -46.68 -3.44
CA GLY A 25 5.66 -47.75 -4.21
C GLY A 25 4.59 -48.44 -5.09
N GLY A 26 4.94 -48.83 -6.33
CA GLY A 26 4.27 -49.82 -7.23
C GLY A 26 2.84 -49.50 -7.72
N ALA A 27 2.33 -49.96 -8.86
CA ALA A 27 2.79 -50.81 -9.96
C ALA A 27 1.76 -50.69 -11.12
N GLY A 28 2.14 -51.05 -12.36
CA GLY A 28 1.19 -51.52 -13.38
C GLY A 28 1.29 -50.90 -14.79
N SER A 29 2.07 -51.58 -15.66
CA SER A 29 1.82 -52.02 -17.06
C SER A 29 0.72 -51.33 -17.91
N SER A 30 0.76 -51.17 -19.23
CA SER A 30 1.54 -51.70 -20.38
C SER A 30 0.88 -51.10 -21.65
N SER A 31 1.58 -50.75 -22.73
CA SER A 31 1.53 -51.35 -24.10
C SER A 31 2.15 -50.34 -25.09
N SER A 32 3.25 -50.64 -25.79
CA SER A 32 3.40 -51.12 -27.19
C SER A 32 2.70 -50.23 -28.24
N ALA A 33 3.21 -49.89 -29.42
CA ALA A 33 4.41 -50.18 -30.21
C ALA A 33 4.38 -49.23 -31.44
N GLY A 34 5.48 -49.11 -32.21
CA GLY A 34 5.41 -48.68 -33.60
C GLY A 34 6.54 -47.77 -34.08
N ALA A 35 7.60 -48.37 -34.61
CA ALA A 35 8.74 -47.72 -35.24
C ALA A 35 8.46 -47.32 -36.69
N THR A 36 9.08 -46.25 -37.20
CA THR A 36 9.92 -46.25 -38.43
C THR A 36 10.48 -44.85 -38.77
N THR A 37 11.81 -44.74 -38.74
CA THR A 37 12.69 -43.84 -39.52
C THR A 37 12.83 -44.38 -40.97
N PRO A 38 13.41 -43.70 -42.01
CA PRO A 38 14.62 -42.87 -41.89
C PRO A 38 14.91 -41.75 -42.97
N SER A 39 16.05 -41.05 -42.75
CA SER A 39 16.99 -40.45 -43.75
C SER A 39 16.50 -39.26 -44.62
N THR A 40 17.28 -38.24 -45.04
CA THR A 40 18.73 -38.06 -45.19
C THR A 40 19.07 -36.57 -45.47
N SER A 41 20.20 -36.12 -44.94
CA SER A 41 21.20 -35.14 -45.45
C SER A 41 20.86 -34.07 -46.51
N GLY A 42 21.25 -32.83 -46.22
CA GLY A 42 21.54 -31.76 -47.19
C GLY A 42 22.58 -30.78 -46.62
N THR A 43 23.61 -30.52 -47.42
CA THR A 43 24.95 -30.07 -47.05
C THR A 43 25.16 -28.57 -47.31
N SER A 44 25.92 -27.93 -46.40
CA SER A 44 26.87 -26.80 -46.48
C SER A 44 26.77 -25.63 -47.49
N SER A 45 27.38 -24.52 -47.02
CA SER A 45 28.09 -23.42 -47.73
C SER A 45 27.26 -22.14 -47.93
N SER A 46 27.76 -20.90 -47.83
CA SER A 46 28.96 -20.25 -47.28
C SER A 46 28.83 -18.75 -47.62
N SER A 47 29.21 -17.87 -46.70
CA SER A 47 29.85 -16.54 -46.90
C SER A 47 29.26 -15.55 -47.92
N SER A 48 28.91 -14.34 -47.45
CA SER A 48 29.43 -13.09 -48.01
C SER A 48 29.33 -11.95 -46.99
N ALA A 49 30.47 -11.33 -46.75
CA ALA A 49 30.68 -10.19 -45.88
C ALA A 49 30.11 -8.90 -46.48
N SER A 50 29.65 -7.98 -45.63
CA SER A 50 29.63 -6.54 -45.89
C SER A 50 29.49 -5.78 -44.57
N SER A 51 30.54 -5.05 -44.21
CA SER A 51 30.56 -3.88 -43.34
C SER A 51 31.45 -2.85 -44.05
N PRO A 52 31.41 -1.54 -43.75
CA PRO A 52 30.64 -0.82 -42.73
C PRO A 52 29.93 0.44 -43.29
N SER A 53 29.00 0.99 -42.52
CA SER A 53 28.66 2.42 -42.61
C SER A 53 28.27 2.89 -41.21
N SER A 54 29.17 3.61 -40.57
CA SER A 54 28.97 4.23 -39.27
C SER A 54 28.24 5.57 -39.46
N PRO A 55 26.97 5.72 -39.04
CA PRO A 55 26.48 7.02 -38.63
C PRO A 55 27.01 7.27 -37.21
N SER A 56 27.77 8.35 -37.07
CA SER A 56 28.14 8.94 -35.78
C SER A 56 26.85 9.44 -35.12
N GLY A 57 26.14 8.54 -34.46
CA GLY A 57 25.00 8.85 -33.61
C GLY A 57 25.55 9.44 -32.32
N SER A 58 25.50 10.77 -32.21
CA SER A 58 25.51 11.42 -30.91
C SER A 58 24.32 10.87 -30.13
N ALA A 59 24.58 9.83 -29.33
CA ALA A 59 23.64 9.37 -28.33
C ALA A 59 23.51 10.51 -27.31
N SER A 60 22.53 11.37 -27.55
CA SER A 60 21.99 12.26 -26.54
C SER A 60 21.50 11.36 -25.41
N VAL A 61 22.35 11.17 -24.41
CA VAL A 61 22.02 10.46 -23.18
C VAL A 61 21.00 11.34 -22.47
N SER A 62 19.73 11.18 -22.82
CA SER A 62 18.63 11.75 -22.05
C SER A 62 18.86 11.32 -20.61
N PRO A 63 18.89 12.25 -19.64
CA PRO A 63 19.08 11.86 -18.25
C PRO A 63 17.96 10.88 -17.88
N THR A 64 18.33 9.64 -17.60
CA THR A 64 17.41 8.65 -17.04
C THR A 64 17.04 9.13 -15.65
N VAL A 65 15.94 9.87 -15.57
CA VAL A 65 15.41 10.32 -14.28
C VAL A 65 15.05 9.05 -13.50
N PRO A 66 15.62 8.86 -12.29
CA PRO A 66 15.37 7.64 -11.52
C PRO A 66 13.88 7.51 -11.19
N LEU A 67 13.35 6.31 -11.41
CA LEU A 67 11.95 5.94 -11.16
C LEU A 67 11.61 5.95 -9.66
N LEU A 68 12.62 5.67 -8.83
CA LEU A 68 12.51 5.58 -7.38
C LEU A 68 13.25 6.75 -6.69
N PRO A 69 12.82 7.11 -5.47
CA PRO A 69 13.47 8.15 -4.67
C PRO A 69 14.91 7.75 -4.28
N PRO A 70 15.75 8.74 -3.90
CA PRO A 70 17.09 8.49 -3.39
C PRO A 70 17.11 7.51 -2.21
N THR A 71 18.16 6.69 -2.14
CA THR A 71 18.34 5.71 -1.06
C THR A 71 18.59 6.40 0.28
N GLY A 72 17.99 5.89 1.36
CA GLY A 72 18.24 6.36 2.74
C GLY A 72 17.03 6.94 3.47
N VAL A 73 15.95 7.28 2.77
CA VAL A 73 14.66 7.69 3.37
C VAL A 73 13.56 6.78 2.84
N LEU A 74 12.85 6.08 3.73
CA LEU A 74 11.71 5.26 3.30
C LEU A 74 10.60 6.17 2.80
N THR A 75 10.40 6.17 1.49
CA THR A 75 9.49 7.09 0.83
C THR A 75 8.29 6.33 0.32
N ARG A 76 7.10 6.88 0.50
CA ARG A 76 5.88 6.32 -0.09
C ARG A 76 5.93 6.48 -1.61
N VAL A 77 5.81 5.37 -2.34
CA VAL A 77 5.90 5.34 -3.80
C VAL A 77 4.58 5.01 -4.50
N ALA A 78 3.64 4.41 -3.78
CA ALA A 78 2.26 4.30 -4.23
C ALA A 78 1.31 4.23 -3.03
N GLU A 79 0.06 4.64 -3.24
CA GLU A 79 -0.97 4.50 -2.22
C GLU A 79 -2.36 4.28 -2.79
N LEU A 80 -3.20 3.65 -1.97
CA LEU A 80 -4.63 3.67 -2.07
C LEU A 80 -5.19 4.15 -0.73
N SER A 81 -5.87 5.28 -0.73
CA SER A 81 -6.49 5.85 0.47
C SER A 81 -7.91 6.32 0.19
N THR A 82 -8.59 6.79 1.23
CA THR A 82 -9.93 7.34 1.16
C THR A 82 -9.90 8.72 1.80
N SER A 83 -10.55 9.69 1.17
CA SER A 83 -10.63 11.07 1.65
C SER A 83 -12.07 11.58 1.59
N GLY A 84 -12.40 12.52 2.48
CA GLY A 84 -13.76 13.09 2.58
C GLY A 84 -14.81 12.10 3.08
N GLY A 85 -16.09 12.44 2.84
CA GLY A 85 -17.25 11.74 3.36
C GLY A 85 -17.61 12.13 4.81
N PHE A 86 -18.69 11.53 5.32
CA PHE A 86 -19.24 11.83 6.66
C PHE A 86 -18.28 11.49 7.81
N VAL A 87 -17.29 10.63 7.57
CA VAL A 87 -16.25 10.31 8.53
C VAL A 87 -15.18 11.40 8.43
N GLY A 88 -15.30 12.45 9.26
CA GLY A 88 -14.37 13.59 9.27
C GLY A 88 -12.89 13.20 9.43
N THR A 89 -12.00 14.19 9.42
CA THR A 89 -10.53 14.00 9.49
C THR A 89 -10.12 13.17 10.71
N ASN A 90 -9.99 11.85 10.52
CA ASN A 90 -9.52 10.94 11.55
C ASN A 90 -7.99 11.07 11.63
N ALA A 91 -7.49 11.62 12.74
CA ALA A 91 -6.06 11.81 12.94
C ALA A 91 -5.26 10.50 13.01
N LEU A 92 -5.93 9.35 13.17
CA LEU A 92 -5.36 8.00 13.06
C LEU A 92 -5.68 7.33 11.71
N ALA A 93 -6.25 8.05 10.74
CA ALA A 93 -6.50 7.53 9.39
C ALA A 93 -5.21 6.92 8.81
N VAL A 94 -5.39 5.84 8.06
CA VAL A 94 -4.35 5.12 7.35
C VAL A 94 -4.81 4.89 5.91
N PRO A 95 -3.90 4.94 4.94
CA PRO A 95 -4.18 4.41 3.62
C PRO A 95 -4.61 2.94 3.71
N THR A 96 -5.55 2.55 2.87
CA THR A 96 -5.92 1.15 2.65
C THR A 96 -4.69 0.35 2.19
N VAL A 97 -3.86 0.95 1.32
CA VAL A 97 -2.58 0.42 0.88
C VAL A 97 -1.55 1.55 0.87
N ALA A 98 -0.38 1.34 1.45
CA ALA A 98 0.78 2.20 1.30
C ALA A 98 1.98 1.36 0.88
N VAL A 99 2.62 1.71 -0.23
CA VAL A 99 3.80 1.05 -0.79
C VAL A 99 5.00 1.96 -0.61
N TYR A 100 6.12 1.41 -0.14
CA TYR A 100 7.34 2.13 0.13
C TYR A 100 8.47 1.75 -0.84
N SER A 101 9.46 2.62 -0.93
CA SER A 101 10.60 2.52 -1.86
C SER A 101 11.48 1.28 -1.67
N ASP A 102 11.38 0.59 -0.54
CA ASP A 102 12.07 -0.67 -0.26
C ASP A 102 11.23 -1.92 -0.64
N GLY A 103 10.04 -1.71 -1.20
CA GLY A 103 9.08 -2.77 -1.51
C GLY A 103 8.18 -3.15 -0.34
N THR A 104 8.31 -2.54 0.83
CA THR A 104 7.38 -2.75 1.94
C THR A 104 5.99 -2.25 1.55
N VAL A 105 4.97 -3.07 1.75
CA VAL A 105 3.56 -2.71 1.58
C VAL A 105 2.87 -2.83 2.92
N VAL A 106 2.23 -1.76 3.37
CA VAL A 106 1.40 -1.73 4.59
C VAL A 106 -0.06 -1.63 4.18
N LEU A 107 -0.87 -2.57 4.67
CA LEU A 107 -2.30 -2.68 4.37
C LEU A 107 -3.10 -2.21 5.58
N ALA A 108 -3.84 -1.11 5.42
CA ALA A 108 -4.70 -0.50 6.43
C ALA A 108 -4.03 -0.33 7.81
N GLY A 109 -2.70 -0.15 7.87
CA GLY A 109 -1.93 -0.07 9.11
C GLY A 109 -1.88 -1.35 9.96
N GLN A 110 -2.45 -2.46 9.46
CA GLN A 110 -2.69 -3.70 10.23
C GLN A 110 -1.88 -4.89 9.73
N LYS A 111 -1.64 -4.97 8.41
CA LYS A 111 -0.87 -6.05 7.80
C LYS A 111 0.26 -5.50 6.95
N ARG A 112 1.26 -6.34 6.67
CA ARG A 112 2.37 -6.04 5.78
C ARG A 112 2.72 -7.22 4.89
N LEU A 113 3.24 -6.89 3.72
CA LEU A 113 3.92 -7.79 2.79
C LEU A 113 5.10 -7.06 2.16
N THR A 114 5.94 -7.79 1.42
CA THR A 114 7.09 -7.22 0.71
C THR A 114 7.00 -7.59 -0.77
N LEU A 115 7.10 -6.59 -1.63
CA LEU A 115 7.25 -6.76 -3.06
C LEU A 115 8.71 -7.05 -3.40
N THR A 116 8.93 -7.88 -4.42
CA THR A 116 10.25 -7.99 -5.02
C THR A 116 10.59 -6.68 -5.75
N PRO A 117 11.88 -6.34 -5.93
CA PRO A 117 12.27 -5.13 -6.66
C PRO A 117 11.62 -5.02 -8.04
N GLY A 118 11.58 -6.12 -8.81
CA GLY A 118 10.92 -6.13 -10.12
C GLY A 118 9.40 -5.93 -10.05
N ALA A 119 8.73 -6.43 -9.01
CA ALA A 119 7.30 -6.19 -8.82
C ALA A 119 7.02 -4.73 -8.43
N LEU A 120 7.89 -4.14 -7.61
CA LEU A 120 7.82 -2.73 -7.24
C LEU A 120 7.99 -1.83 -8.47
N ASP A 121 9.04 -2.07 -9.28
CA ASP A 121 9.33 -1.29 -10.48
C ASP A 121 8.18 -1.39 -11.49
N MET A 122 7.64 -2.60 -11.71
CA MET A 122 6.47 -2.77 -12.58
C MET A 122 5.23 -2.06 -12.05
N LEU A 123 4.96 -2.13 -10.74
CA LEU A 123 3.82 -1.42 -10.15
C LEU A 123 3.97 0.09 -10.34
N VAL A 124 5.11 0.68 -9.96
CA VAL A 124 5.32 2.12 -10.03
C VAL A 124 5.28 2.61 -11.48
N SER A 125 5.98 1.95 -12.40
CA SER A 125 5.99 2.34 -13.82
C SER A 125 4.60 2.28 -14.46
N THR A 126 3.84 1.21 -14.21
CA THR A 126 2.48 1.10 -14.77
C THR A 126 1.51 2.11 -14.16
N LEU A 127 1.63 2.41 -12.86
CA LEU A 127 0.83 3.47 -12.23
C LEU A 127 1.18 4.85 -12.77
N GLN A 128 2.46 5.15 -12.99
CA GLN A 128 2.85 6.41 -13.63
C GLN A 128 2.25 6.52 -15.04
N ASP A 129 2.29 5.44 -15.81
CA ASP A 129 1.70 5.40 -17.15
C ASP A 129 0.19 5.58 -17.16
N ASP A 130 -0.52 4.96 -16.21
CA ASP A 130 -1.97 5.10 -16.07
C ASP A 130 -2.36 6.54 -15.67
N LEU A 131 -1.59 7.15 -14.76
CA LEU A 131 -1.93 8.44 -14.16
C LEU A 131 -1.34 9.65 -14.90
N LYS A 132 -0.43 9.47 -15.85
CA LYS A 132 0.25 10.60 -16.56
C LYS A 132 -0.70 11.58 -17.25
N SER A 133 -1.86 11.10 -17.69
CA SER A 133 -2.87 11.92 -18.37
C SER A 133 -3.85 12.61 -17.42
N GLN A 134 -3.76 12.31 -16.13
CA GLN A 134 -4.67 12.83 -15.13
C GLN A 134 -4.08 14.09 -14.48
N PRO A 135 -4.87 15.15 -14.28
CA PRO A 135 -4.45 16.29 -13.49
C PRO A 135 -4.16 15.86 -12.04
N ALA A 136 -3.04 16.33 -11.48
CA ALA A 136 -2.49 15.86 -10.20
C ALA A 136 -3.33 16.17 -8.94
N THR A 137 -4.45 16.90 -9.07
CA THR A 137 -5.25 17.39 -7.94
C THR A 137 -6.76 17.46 -8.21
N THR A 138 -7.25 16.86 -9.29
CA THR A 138 -8.69 16.92 -9.59
C THR A 138 -9.43 15.76 -8.97
N VAL A 139 -10.56 16.06 -8.32
CA VAL A 139 -11.54 15.05 -7.92
C VAL A 139 -12.39 14.70 -9.14
N LEU A 140 -12.29 13.46 -9.59
CA LEU A 140 -13.06 12.93 -10.70
C LEU A 140 -14.46 12.54 -10.20
N LEU A 141 -15.46 12.93 -11.00
CA LEU A 141 -16.84 12.51 -10.85
C LEU A 141 -17.13 11.31 -11.75
N PRO A 142 -18.06 10.43 -11.37
CA PRO A 142 -18.51 9.37 -12.26
C PRO A 142 -19.17 10.00 -13.50
N LYS A 143 -19.06 9.34 -14.65
CA LYS A 143 -19.63 9.83 -15.92
C LYS A 143 -21.13 10.14 -15.78
N GLY A 144 -21.49 11.41 -15.97
CA GLY A 144 -22.87 11.89 -15.87
C GLY A 144 -23.42 11.99 -14.44
N GLY A 145 -22.57 11.78 -13.43
CA GLY A 145 -22.93 11.91 -12.03
C GLY A 145 -22.74 13.32 -11.48
N HIS A 146 -23.38 13.55 -10.33
CA HIS A 146 -23.20 14.76 -9.53
C HIS A 146 -22.36 14.44 -8.29
N ALA A 147 -21.64 15.44 -7.77
CA ALA A 147 -20.91 15.29 -6.51
C ALA A 147 -21.93 15.06 -5.37
N ASN A 148 -21.91 13.89 -4.75
CA ASN A 148 -22.60 13.67 -3.49
C ASN A 148 -21.63 14.06 -2.35
N PRO A 149 -21.95 15.07 -1.52
CA PRO A 149 -21.06 15.51 -0.44
C PRO A 149 -20.80 14.43 0.62
N ASP A 150 -21.69 13.43 0.74
CA ASP A 150 -21.53 12.34 1.71
C ASP A 150 -20.66 11.19 1.19
N GLU A 151 -20.32 11.20 -0.11
CA GLU A 151 -19.54 10.14 -0.74
C GLU A 151 -18.05 10.39 -0.55
N SER A 152 -17.33 9.37 -0.07
CA SER A 152 -15.89 9.44 0.07
C SER A 152 -15.20 9.31 -1.29
N ALA A 153 -14.12 10.06 -1.49
CA ALA A 153 -13.25 9.90 -2.65
C ALA A 153 -12.20 8.83 -2.38
N THR A 154 -12.07 7.89 -3.31
CA THR A 154 -10.92 7.00 -3.39
C THR A 154 -9.75 7.77 -3.97
N VAL A 155 -8.60 7.73 -3.32
CA VAL A 155 -7.37 8.39 -3.77
C VAL A 155 -6.37 7.33 -4.16
N VAL A 156 -5.85 7.41 -5.39
CA VAL A 156 -4.73 6.61 -5.87
C VAL A 156 -3.54 7.54 -6.05
N GLY A 157 -2.42 7.23 -5.40
CA GLY A 157 -1.20 8.03 -5.49
C GLY A 157 -0.03 7.23 -6.03
N VAL A 158 0.88 7.92 -6.71
CA VAL A 158 2.14 7.35 -7.22
C VAL A 158 3.25 8.41 -7.16
N TYR A 159 4.45 7.96 -6.82
CA TYR A 159 5.66 8.77 -6.92
C TYR A 159 6.06 8.93 -8.39
N GLN A 160 6.34 10.17 -8.77
CA GLN A 160 6.70 10.57 -10.13
C GLN A 160 8.21 10.84 -10.23
N PRO A 161 8.78 10.69 -11.44
CA PRO A 161 10.15 11.12 -11.71
C PRO A 161 10.36 12.59 -11.29
N GLY A 162 11.50 12.88 -10.68
CA GLY A 162 11.84 14.22 -10.20
C GLY A 162 11.32 14.58 -8.81
N GLY A 163 10.95 13.60 -7.98
CA GLY A 163 10.68 13.84 -6.56
C GLY A 163 9.25 14.25 -6.23
N LYS A 164 8.35 14.24 -7.22
CA LYS A 164 6.96 14.68 -7.02
C LYS A 164 6.07 13.49 -6.68
N TYR A 165 5.02 13.74 -5.90
CA TYR A 165 3.98 12.75 -5.63
C TYR A 165 2.69 13.19 -6.33
N GLN A 166 2.12 12.34 -7.18
CA GLN A 166 0.87 12.61 -7.88
C GLN A 166 -0.25 11.81 -7.24
N THR A 167 -1.38 12.45 -6.99
CA THR A 167 -2.61 11.81 -6.50
C THR A 167 -3.76 12.07 -7.45
N VAL A 168 -4.59 11.05 -7.69
CA VAL A 168 -5.86 11.19 -8.40
C VAL A 168 -6.96 10.74 -7.47
N SER A 169 -7.97 11.60 -7.29
CA SER A 169 -9.11 11.34 -6.42
C SER A 169 -10.35 11.06 -7.26
N ALA A 170 -11.17 10.09 -6.89
CA ALA A 170 -12.39 9.72 -7.60
C ALA A 170 -13.52 9.38 -6.61
N LEU A 171 -14.64 10.10 -6.70
CA LEU A 171 -15.77 10.00 -5.75
C LEU A 171 -16.53 8.68 -5.90
N GLY A 172 -16.51 7.80 -4.90
CA GLY A 172 -17.26 6.55 -4.99
C GLY A 172 -16.65 5.48 -5.91
N LEU A 173 -15.39 5.63 -6.35
CA LEU A 173 -14.75 4.61 -7.19
C LEU A 173 -14.74 3.21 -6.54
N ASN A 174 -14.69 3.15 -5.20
CA ASN A 174 -14.69 1.89 -4.43
C ASN A 174 -16.08 1.24 -4.28
N THR A 175 -17.18 1.89 -4.69
CA THR A 175 -18.56 1.37 -4.52
C THR A 175 -19.04 0.51 -5.70
N GLY A 176 -18.15 0.22 -6.66
CA GLY A 176 -18.39 -0.80 -7.71
C GLY A 176 -18.67 -0.25 -9.12
N THR A 177 -18.45 1.04 -9.36
CA THR A 177 -18.74 1.69 -10.65
C THR A 177 -17.48 2.08 -11.43
N ALA A 178 -16.45 1.23 -11.44
CA ALA A 178 -15.21 1.49 -12.16
C ALA A 178 -15.40 1.85 -13.65
N SER A 179 -16.45 1.34 -14.30
CA SER A 179 -16.82 1.66 -15.69
C SER A 179 -17.29 3.10 -15.91
N GLN A 180 -17.60 3.84 -14.84
CA GLN A 180 -17.99 5.25 -14.90
C GLN A 180 -16.78 6.20 -14.89
N TYR A 181 -15.56 5.66 -14.80
CA TYR A 181 -14.30 6.41 -14.75
C TYR A 181 -13.45 6.18 -16.00
N PRO A 182 -12.49 7.08 -16.30
CA PRO A 182 -11.48 6.82 -17.32
C PRO A 182 -10.77 5.49 -17.02
N ALA A 183 -10.66 4.63 -18.04
CA ALA A 183 -10.06 3.30 -17.90
C ALA A 183 -8.68 3.32 -17.18
N PRO A 184 -7.76 4.26 -17.46
CA PRO A 184 -6.49 4.31 -16.75
C PRO A 184 -6.63 4.49 -15.23
N VAL A 185 -7.63 5.27 -14.77
CA VAL A 185 -7.87 5.49 -13.33
C VAL A 185 -8.43 4.24 -12.67
N ALA A 186 -9.38 3.58 -13.33
CA ALA A 186 -9.94 2.31 -12.87
C ALA A 186 -8.85 1.21 -12.82
N ASP A 187 -7.98 1.16 -13.82
CA ASP A 187 -6.88 0.20 -13.89
C ASP A 187 -5.83 0.46 -12.82
N ALA A 188 -5.46 1.72 -12.57
CA ALA A 188 -4.53 2.09 -11.49
C ALA A 188 -5.08 1.69 -10.12
N PHE A 189 -6.36 1.98 -9.86
CA PHE A 189 -7.05 1.54 -8.65
C PHE A 189 -7.02 0.02 -8.48
N ALA A 190 -7.39 -0.72 -9.53
CA ALA A 190 -7.42 -2.18 -9.50
C ALA A 190 -6.02 -2.78 -9.21
N LYS A 191 -4.96 -2.20 -9.78
CA LYS A 191 -3.57 -2.64 -9.54
C LYS A 191 -3.16 -2.48 -8.07
N VAL A 192 -3.42 -1.33 -7.46
CA VAL A 192 -3.07 -1.11 -6.04
C VAL A 192 -3.99 -1.94 -5.13
N GLN A 193 -5.28 -2.03 -5.46
CA GLN A 193 -6.24 -2.83 -4.69
C GLN A 193 -5.88 -4.32 -4.74
N ALA A 194 -5.33 -4.84 -5.83
CA ALA A 194 -4.89 -6.24 -5.92
C ALA A 194 -3.80 -6.62 -4.90
N LEU A 195 -3.13 -5.64 -4.28
CA LEU A 195 -2.18 -5.88 -3.18
C LEU A 195 -2.87 -6.26 -1.87
N THR A 196 -4.18 -6.06 -1.72
CA THR A 196 -4.92 -6.50 -0.54
C THR A 196 -5.13 -8.01 -0.59
N THR A 197 -4.19 -8.76 -0.02
CA THR A 197 -4.20 -10.23 0.04
C THR A 197 -4.26 -10.76 1.46
N ASP A 198 -4.79 -11.98 1.63
CA ASP A 198 -4.82 -12.68 2.91
C ASP A 198 -3.44 -13.22 3.34
N ALA A 199 -2.49 -13.36 2.40
CA ALA A 199 -1.13 -13.82 2.67
C ALA A 199 -0.25 -12.82 3.44
N ALA A 200 -0.77 -11.63 3.76
CA ALA A 200 -0.02 -10.61 4.49
C ALA A 200 0.13 -10.94 5.99
N THR A 201 1.28 -10.59 6.54
CA THR A 201 1.61 -10.81 7.97
C THR A 201 1.16 -9.61 8.83
N PRO A 202 0.97 -9.75 10.14
CA PRO A 202 0.68 -8.61 11.01
C PRO A 202 1.75 -7.50 10.89
N TYR A 203 1.31 -6.25 10.78
CA TYR A 203 2.20 -5.09 10.81
C TYR A 203 2.46 -4.69 12.26
N THR A 204 3.74 -4.64 12.63
CA THR A 204 4.19 -4.16 13.93
C THR A 204 5.46 -3.32 13.75
N THR A 205 5.62 -2.31 14.60
CA THR A 205 6.84 -1.48 14.68
C THR A 205 7.02 -0.99 16.11
N THR A 206 8.20 -0.47 16.44
CA THR A 206 8.48 0.16 17.72
C THR A 206 7.84 1.54 17.87
N LYS A 207 7.50 2.18 16.74
CA LYS A 207 6.86 3.50 16.70
C LYS A 207 5.35 3.40 16.68
N VAL A 208 4.69 4.33 17.38
CA VAL A 208 3.23 4.42 17.41
C VAL A 208 2.77 5.82 17.08
N ARG A 209 1.62 5.91 16.42
CA ARG A 209 0.85 7.15 16.31
C ARG A 209 -0.32 7.05 17.26
N TYR A 210 -0.48 8.05 18.11
CA TYR A 210 -1.57 8.09 19.07
C TYR A 210 -2.28 9.43 19.06
N VAL A 211 -3.54 9.39 19.49
CA VAL A 211 -4.42 10.55 19.58
C VAL A 211 -5.00 10.62 20.98
N LEU A 212 -4.90 11.81 21.55
CA LEU A 212 -5.60 12.22 22.77
C LEU A 212 -6.82 13.01 22.34
N GLN A 213 -8.00 12.61 22.80
CA GLN A 213 -9.28 13.25 22.45
C GLN A 213 -10.06 13.59 23.69
N CYS A 214 -10.93 14.60 23.60
CA CYS A 214 -11.89 14.91 24.66
C CYS A 214 -12.83 13.72 24.82
N SER A 215 -13.09 13.32 26.06
CA SER A 215 -14.18 12.39 26.31
C SER A 215 -15.51 13.13 26.15
N PRO A 216 -16.45 12.65 25.32
CA PRO A 216 -17.83 13.17 25.35
C PRO A 216 -18.55 12.81 26.65
N GLN A 217 -17.95 11.95 27.48
CA GLN A 217 -18.45 11.50 28.76
C GLN A 217 -17.61 12.09 29.90
N GLU A 218 -17.68 13.41 30.09
CA GLU A 218 -16.93 14.09 31.15
C GLU A 218 -17.26 13.58 32.57
N ASN A 219 -18.50 13.10 32.75
CA ASN A 219 -19.01 12.57 34.02
C ASN A 219 -18.79 11.06 34.21
N SER A 220 -18.15 10.37 33.27
CA SER A 220 -17.81 8.94 33.44
C SER A 220 -16.71 8.76 34.49
N PRO A 221 -16.66 7.62 35.23
CA PRO A 221 -15.55 7.31 36.11
C PRO A 221 -14.20 7.41 35.40
N GLN A 222 -13.32 8.27 35.91
CA GLN A 222 -12.04 8.56 35.29
C GLN A 222 -10.91 7.78 35.98
N LYS A 223 -10.04 7.17 35.19
CA LYS A 223 -8.78 6.64 35.71
C LYS A 223 -7.74 7.75 35.84
N PRO A 224 -6.76 7.63 36.75
CA PRO A 224 -5.61 8.54 36.79
C PRO A 224 -4.88 8.56 35.44
N TRP A 225 -4.28 9.71 35.10
CA TRP A 225 -3.46 9.82 33.90
C TRP A 225 -2.35 8.75 33.88
N PRO A 226 -2.14 8.04 32.76
CA PRO A 226 -1.14 6.99 32.70
C PRO A 226 0.28 7.51 32.90
N THR A 227 1.06 6.81 33.73
CA THR A 227 2.48 7.09 33.91
C THR A 227 3.24 6.95 32.60
N GLY A 228 4.10 7.92 32.27
CA GLY A 228 4.93 7.90 31.07
C GLY A 228 4.26 8.43 29.80
N LEU A 229 2.97 8.80 29.85
CA LEU A 229 2.32 9.56 28.77
C LEU A 229 2.51 11.07 29.01
N PRO A 230 2.91 11.84 27.98
CA PRO A 230 2.92 13.30 28.06
C PRO A 230 1.54 13.84 28.46
N GLN A 231 1.50 14.84 29.34
CA GLN A 231 0.25 15.50 29.69
C GLN A 231 -0.34 16.20 28.46
N PRO A 232 -1.66 16.15 28.25
CA PRO A 232 -2.30 16.90 27.18
C PRO A 232 -2.15 18.40 27.45
N ALA A 233 -1.77 19.16 26.42
CA ALA A 233 -1.45 20.57 26.56
C ALA A 233 -2.69 21.48 26.47
N ARG A 234 -3.71 21.08 25.69
CA ARG A 234 -4.91 21.91 25.47
C ARG A 234 -5.98 21.62 26.51
N SER A 235 -6.50 22.67 27.14
CA SER A 235 -7.59 22.62 28.12
C SER A 235 -8.89 23.25 27.58
N GLN A 236 -9.52 22.76 26.49
CA GLN A 236 -10.78 23.36 25.99
C GLN A 236 -11.73 22.42 25.20
N PRO A 237 -13.07 22.70 25.18
CA PRO A 237 -14.10 21.67 25.03
C PRO A 237 -14.49 21.24 23.59
N VAL A 238 -14.16 22.00 22.55
CA VAL A 238 -14.81 21.80 21.23
C VAL A 238 -13.95 21.07 20.19
N ASN A 239 -12.62 21.00 20.34
CA ASN A 239 -11.72 20.33 19.39
C ASN A 239 -10.37 20.00 20.04
N CYS A 240 -10.35 19.18 21.10
CA CYS A 240 -9.11 18.85 21.81
C CYS A 240 -8.41 17.57 21.30
N SER A 241 -8.56 17.25 20.02
CA SER A 241 -7.83 16.12 19.42
C SER A 241 -6.37 16.51 19.18
N GLU A 242 -5.45 15.84 19.86
CA GLU A 242 -4.00 16.01 19.70
C GLU A 242 -3.39 14.71 19.18
N ALA A 243 -2.77 14.75 18.00
CA ALA A 243 -2.12 13.60 17.38
C ALA A 243 -0.61 13.69 17.55
N HIS A 244 0.00 12.58 17.95
CA HIS A 244 1.40 12.50 18.33
C HIS A 244 2.03 11.23 17.75
N ASN A 245 3.31 11.30 17.42
CA ASN A 245 4.13 10.15 17.12
C ASN A 245 5.05 9.89 18.32
N ALA A 246 5.22 8.62 18.70
CA ALA A 246 6.06 8.23 19.82
C ALA A 246 6.88 6.98 19.52
N ASP A 247 8.03 6.88 20.19
CA ASP A 247 8.91 5.73 20.19
C ASP A 247 9.36 5.39 21.63
N GLY A 248 10.21 4.37 21.77
CA GLY A 248 10.85 4.01 23.03
C GLY A 248 9.87 3.79 24.20
N ALA A 249 10.18 4.40 25.35
CA ALA A 249 9.40 4.28 26.57
C ALA A 249 7.98 4.87 26.44
N VAL A 250 7.83 5.98 25.68
CA VAL A 250 6.52 6.61 25.47
C VAL A 250 5.63 5.71 24.62
N ALA A 251 6.17 5.10 23.56
CA ALA A 251 5.42 4.12 22.77
C ALA A 251 5.02 2.89 23.58
N ALA A 252 5.87 2.42 24.50
CA ALA A 252 5.51 1.33 25.41
C ALA A 252 4.36 1.73 26.35
N ALA A 253 4.42 2.92 26.95
CA ALA A 253 3.37 3.44 27.82
C ALA A 253 2.04 3.64 27.07
N VAL A 254 2.08 4.17 25.84
CA VAL A 254 0.91 4.30 24.96
C VAL A 254 0.29 2.94 24.67
N ARG A 255 1.07 1.93 24.29
CA ARG A 255 0.55 0.58 24.01
C ARG A 255 -0.07 -0.09 25.24
N ALA A 256 0.44 0.22 26.43
CA ALA A 256 -0.09 -0.31 27.69
C ALA A 256 -1.40 0.38 28.13
N ALA A 257 -1.56 1.67 27.86
CA ALA A 257 -2.67 2.47 28.39
C ALA A 257 -3.77 2.80 27.37
N CYS A 258 -3.43 2.97 26.10
CA CYS A 258 -4.34 3.48 25.08
C CYS A 258 -5.04 2.34 24.32
N THR A 259 -6.24 2.64 23.80
CA THR A 259 -6.99 1.67 22.99
C THR A 259 -6.32 1.46 21.64
N ASP A 260 -5.96 0.21 21.31
CA ASP A 260 -5.41 -0.15 20.02
C ASP A 260 -6.50 -0.13 18.93
N THR A 261 -6.31 0.72 17.92
CA THR A 261 -7.22 0.87 16.77
C THR A 261 -6.89 -0.08 15.61
N ASN A 262 -5.77 -0.81 15.68
CA ASN A 262 -5.40 -1.81 14.69
C ASN A 262 -6.17 -3.13 14.83
N THR A 263 -6.82 -3.38 15.96
CA THR A 263 -7.60 -4.60 16.14
C THR A 263 -9.04 -4.40 15.64
N ARG A 264 -9.52 -5.31 14.78
CA ARG A 264 -10.95 -5.42 14.40
C ARG A 264 -11.83 -6.02 15.52
N GLN A 265 -11.29 -6.16 16.73
CA GLN A 265 -12.08 -6.67 17.85
C GLN A 265 -13.21 -5.69 18.17
N PRO A 266 -14.36 -6.16 18.71
CA PRO A 266 -15.38 -5.25 19.24
C PRO A 266 -14.67 -4.26 20.16
N GLN A 267 -14.75 -2.96 19.83
CA GLN A 267 -13.93 -1.95 20.50
C GLN A 267 -14.14 -2.10 22.01
N PRO A 268 -13.07 -2.36 22.78
CA PRO A 268 -13.20 -2.40 24.23
C PRO A 268 -13.73 -1.04 24.68
N ALA A 269 -14.44 -1.04 25.82
CA ALA A 269 -14.93 0.20 26.40
C ALA A 269 -13.77 1.21 26.48
N VAL A 270 -13.96 2.37 25.85
CA VAL A 270 -12.93 3.41 25.77
C VAL A 270 -12.65 3.88 27.20
N THR A 271 -11.40 3.74 27.63
CA THR A 271 -11.01 4.18 28.97
C THR A 271 -10.88 5.70 28.98
N VAL A 272 -11.55 6.34 29.94
CA VAL A 272 -11.48 7.78 30.18
C VAL A 272 -10.43 8.05 31.26
N TYR A 273 -9.49 8.94 30.96
CA TYR A 273 -8.41 9.37 31.84
C TYR A 273 -8.65 10.80 32.31
N GLY A 274 -8.50 11.04 33.60
CA GLY A 274 -8.46 12.38 34.17
C GLY A 274 -7.08 13.00 33.96
N SER A 275 -7.03 14.22 33.46
CA SER A 275 -5.81 15.03 33.33
C SER A 275 -6.04 16.43 33.88
N ALA A 276 -4.96 17.20 34.08
CA ALA A 276 -5.07 18.62 34.46
C ALA A 276 -5.86 19.46 33.44
N SER A 277 -5.95 18.98 32.18
CA SER A 277 -6.65 19.62 31.09
C SER A 277 -8.10 19.11 30.87
N GLY A 278 -8.57 18.22 31.75
CA GLY A 278 -9.89 17.58 31.69
C GLY A 278 -9.85 16.10 31.30
N ALA A 279 -11.03 15.52 31.10
CA ALA A 279 -11.20 14.12 30.74
C ALA A 279 -10.73 13.83 29.30
N ARG A 280 -10.01 12.73 29.12
CA ARG A 280 -9.39 12.34 27.85
C ARG A 280 -9.61 10.87 27.53
N ILE A 281 -9.74 10.58 26.25
CA ILE A 281 -9.61 9.23 25.71
C ILE A 281 -8.31 9.13 24.93
N CYS A 282 -7.66 7.99 24.97
CA CYS A 282 -6.42 7.74 24.22
C CYS A 282 -6.60 6.55 23.29
N ARG A 283 -6.26 6.76 22.01
CA ARG A 283 -6.29 5.73 20.96
C ARG A 283 -4.96 5.71 20.24
N TRP A 284 -4.52 4.56 19.76
CA TRP A 284 -3.26 4.44 19.04
C TRP A 284 -3.31 3.42 17.90
N ARG A 285 -2.32 3.49 17.03
CA ARG A 285 -1.94 2.46 16.05
C ARG A 285 -0.42 2.47 15.87
N TYR A 286 0.12 1.43 15.27
CA TYR A 286 1.48 1.46 14.75
C TYR A 286 1.67 2.62 13.76
N ALA A 287 2.79 3.34 13.89
CA ALA A 287 3.15 4.41 12.96
C ALA A 287 3.58 3.81 11.62
N LEU A 288 3.24 4.48 10.52
CA LEU A 288 3.72 4.12 9.20
C LEU A 288 5.20 4.51 9.05
N PRO A 289 5.95 3.90 8.13
CA PRO A 289 7.37 4.21 7.95
C PRO A 289 7.71 5.67 7.63
N ASP A 290 6.81 6.39 6.96
CA ASP A 290 6.97 7.81 6.63
C ASP A 290 6.45 8.76 7.72
N GLU A 291 5.90 8.23 8.81
CA GLU A 291 5.48 9.01 9.98
C GLU A 291 6.67 9.16 10.94
N THR A 292 7.37 10.28 10.81
CA THR A 292 8.50 10.63 11.67
C THR A 292 8.03 11.21 13.02
N SER A 293 8.79 10.95 14.08
CA SER A 293 8.61 11.52 15.42
C SER A 293 9.00 12.99 15.49
#